data_AF-A0A509LAQ0-F1
#
_entry.id   AF-A0A509LAQ0-F1
#
_cell.length_a   1.000
_cell.length_b   1.000
_cell.length_c   1.000
_cell.angle_alpha   90.00
_cell.angle_beta   90.00
_cell.angle_gamma   90.00
#
_symmetry.space_group_name_H-M   'P 1'
#
loop_
_entity.id
_entity.type
_entity.pdbx_description
1 polymer ?
#
loop_
_entity_poly.entity_id
_entity_poly.type
_entity_poly.pdbx_seq_one_letter_code
_entity_poly.pdbx_strand_id
1 'polypeptide(L)'
;LDAEEFIRRFLLHVLPKGFRKIRYFGFLSPRYKTQNIKTIRELMNADPEGYASPKDESIQEMMLRLTGTDIKRCSKCKKGRMVQLYELLPKHFDYIVPAKAKEICNTS
;
A
#
# COMPACT_ATOMS: atom_id res chain seq x y z
N LEU A 1 15.22 0.51 -20.07
CA LEU A 1 15.82 1.72 -19.47
C LEU A 1 17.22 1.84 -20.03
N ASP A 2 17.67 3.06 -20.29
CA ASP A 2 19.09 3.28 -20.54
C ASP A 2 19.92 2.88 -19.30
N ALA A 3 21.16 2.44 -19.51
CA ALA A 3 22.01 1.88 -18.45
C ALA A 3 22.24 2.89 -17.32
N GLU A 4 22.39 4.17 -17.67
CA GLU A 4 22.60 5.27 -16.73
C GLU A 4 21.38 5.47 -15.81
N GLU A 5 20.18 5.45 -16.38
CA GLU A 5 18.93 5.63 -15.63
C GLU A 5 18.64 4.41 -14.73
N PHE A 6 19.08 3.20 -15.13
CA PHE A 6 19.01 2.03 -14.26
C PHE A 6 19.93 2.17 -13.04
N ILE A 7 21.20 2.53 -13.25
CA ILE A 7 22.17 2.71 -12.17
C ILE A 7 21.71 3.80 -11.21
N ARG A 8 21.22 4.93 -11.73
CA ARG A 8 20.68 6.03 -10.93
C ARG A 8 19.53 5.56 -10.03
N ARG A 9 18.54 4.83 -10.58
CA ARG A 9 17.42 4.30 -9.79
C ARG A 9 17.87 3.27 -8.76
N PHE A 10 18.81 2.41 -9.11
CA PHE A 10 19.36 1.40 -8.22
C PHE A 10 20.02 2.05 -7.00
N LEU A 11 20.87 3.06 -7.21
CA LEU A 11 21.59 3.73 -6.14
C LEU A 11 20.68 4.50 -5.18
N LEU A 12 19.50 4.98 -5.62
CA LEU A 12 18.51 5.57 -4.72
C LEU A 12 17.95 4.56 -3.69
N HIS A 13 18.05 3.26 -3.96
CA HIS A 13 17.53 2.20 -3.07
C HIS A 13 18.61 1.65 -2.14
N VAL A 14 19.88 1.93 -2.43
CA VAL A 14 21.03 1.51 -1.63
C VAL A 14 21.28 2.56 -0.55
N LEU A 15 21.23 2.12 0.71
CA LEU A 15 21.45 3.00 1.84
C LEU A 15 22.97 3.28 1.97
N PRO A 16 23.43 4.54 2.10
CA PRO A 16 24.85 4.86 2.20
C PRO A 16 25.51 4.18 3.41
N LYS A 17 26.83 3.97 3.32
CA LYS A 17 27.61 3.36 4.41
C LYS A 17 27.45 4.17 5.71
N GLY A 18 27.21 3.47 6.82
CA GLY A 18 26.99 4.08 8.13
C GLY A 18 25.52 4.37 8.46
N PHE A 19 24.62 4.30 7.48
CA PHE A 19 23.18 4.42 7.72
C PHE A 19 22.55 3.04 7.91
N ARG A 20 21.60 2.95 8.85
CA ARG A 20 20.84 1.71 9.12
C ARG A 20 19.38 1.92 8.73
N LYS A 21 18.79 0.96 8.00
CA LYS A 21 17.34 0.97 7.74
C LYS A 21 16.60 0.80 9.07
N ILE A 22 15.90 1.83 9.50
CA ILE A 22 15.08 1.77 10.70
C ILE A 22 13.73 1.17 10.32
N ARG A 23 13.50 -0.08 10.74
CA ARG A 23 12.31 -0.85 10.34
C ARG A 23 11.06 -0.51 11.15
N TYR A 24 11.23 -0.02 12.38
CA TYR A 24 10.14 0.09 13.36
C TYR A 24 10.20 1.35 14.23
N PHE A 25 10.68 2.47 13.69
CA PHE A 25 10.71 3.74 14.41
C PHE A 25 9.58 4.66 13.95
N GLY A 26 9.17 5.54 14.86
CA GLY A 26 8.17 6.56 14.60
C GLY A 26 6.75 6.12 14.90
N PHE A 27 5.84 7.07 14.67
CA PHE A 27 4.42 6.96 14.98
C PHE A 27 3.70 5.86 14.18
N LEU A 28 4.22 5.48 13.00
CA LEU A 28 3.68 4.41 12.14
C LEU A 28 4.23 3.01 12.45
N SER A 29 5.02 2.85 13.52
CA SER A 29 5.52 1.54 13.93
C SER A 29 4.36 0.59 14.27
N PRO A 30 4.36 -0.69 13.83
CA PRO A 30 3.19 -1.57 13.94
C PRO A 30 2.62 -1.70 15.36
N ARG A 31 3.49 -1.70 16.37
CA ARG A 31 3.12 -1.82 17.80
C ARG A 31 2.21 -0.69 18.30
N TYR A 32 2.46 0.54 17.86
CA TYR A 32 1.75 1.72 18.35
C TYR A 32 0.97 2.45 17.25
N LYS A 33 1.02 1.95 16.01
CA LYS A 33 0.42 2.59 14.84
C LYS A 33 -1.02 3.00 15.08
N THR A 34 -1.86 2.09 15.57
CA THR A 34 -3.29 2.34 15.75
C THR A 34 -3.56 3.45 16.78
N GLN A 35 -2.86 3.40 17.93
CA GLN A 35 -2.99 4.40 18.99
C GLN A 35 -2.45 5.75 18.54
N ASN A 36 -1.25 5.79 17.98
CA ASN A 36 -0.62 7.02 17.50
C ASN A 36 -1.41 7.68 16.39
N ILE A 37 -1.95 6.93 15.42
CA ILE A 37 -2.79 7.50 14.36
C ILE A 37 -4.05 8.14 14.96
N LYS A 38 -4.67 7.51 15.96
CA LYS A 38 -5.82 8.09 16.65
C LYS A 38 -5.45 9.42 17.32
N THR A 39 -4.37 9.43 18.11
CA THR A 39 -3.87 10.65 18.78
C THR A 39 -3.50 11.74 17.78
N ILE A 40 -2.85 11.40 16.66
CA ILE A 40 -2.52 12.37 15.61
C ILE A 40 -3.79 12.99 15.02
N ARG A 41 -4.84 12.21 14.77
CA ARG A 41 -6.12 12.73 14.25
C ARG A 41 -6.81 13.65 15.25
N GLU A 42 -6.82 13.28 16.54
CA GLU A 42 -7.35 14.10 17.62
C GLU A 42 -6.60 15.45 17.70
N LEU A 43 -5.26 15.42 17.67
CA LEU A 43 -4.43 16.63 17.72
C LEU A 43 -4.59 17.52 16.49
N MET A 44 -4.84 16.94 15.31
CA MET A 44 -5.07 17.69 14.08
C MET A 44 -6.50 18.24 13.97
N ASN A 45 -7.38 18.01 14.95
CA ASN A 45 -8.83 18.26 14.84
C ASN A 45 -9.41 17.71 13.54
N ALA A 46 -8.88 16.57 13.09
CA ALA A 46 -9.21 16.03 11.79
C ALA A 46 -10.48 15.20 11.89
N ASP A 47 -11.42 15.44 10.98
CA ASP A 47 -12.67 14.71 10.91
C ASP A 47 -12.41 13.19 10.75
N PRO A 48 -12.88 12.34 11.67
CA PRO A 48 -12.76 10.88 11.54
C PRO A 48 -13.33 10.35 10.22
N GLU A 49 -14.33 11.03 9.66
CA GLU A 49 -15.07 10.61 8.47
C GLU A 49 -14.34 10.99 7.17
N GLY A 50 -13.52 12.04 7.19
CA GLY A 50 -12.75 12.49 6.02
C GLY A 50 -11.69 11.50 5.53
N TYR A 51 -11.32 10.52 6.36
CA TYR A 51 -10.36 9.46 6.02
C TYR A 51 -11.02 8.08 5.90
N ALA A 52 -12.34 7.99 6.02
CA ALA A 52 -13.04 6.75 5.77
C ALA A 52 -12.94 6.43 4.28
N SER A 53 -12.26 5.34 3.93
CA SER A 53 -12.40 4.78 2.59
C SER A 53 -13.86 4.36 2.41
N PRO A 54 -14.52 4.70 1.28
CA PRO A 54 -15.87 4.25 1.01
C PRO A 54 -15.94 2.72 1.13
N LYS A 55 -16.90 2.21 1.92
CA LYS A 55 -16.94 0.78 2.29
C LYS A 55 -17.25 -0.14 1.13
N ASP A 56 -17.89 0.38 0.08
CA ASP A 56 -18.42 -0.40 -1.04
C ASP A 56 -17.85 0.02 -2.42
N GLU A 57 -16.76 0.78 -2.42
CA GLU A 57 -16.15 1.23 -3.69
C GLU A 57 -15.25 0.13 -4.27
N SER A 58 -15.46 -0.16 -5.55
CA SER A 58 -14.59 -1.07 -6.29
C SER A 58 -13.21 -0.45 -6.50
N ILE A 59 -12.16 -1.27 -6.64
CA ILE A 59 -10.79 -0.77 -6.92
C ILE A 59 -10.78 0.15 -8.14
N GLN A 60 -11.65 -0.15 -9.12
CA GLN A 60 -11.72 0.61 -10.36
C GLN A 60 -12.32 2.01 -10.15
N GLU A 61 -13.37 2.12 -9.33
CA GLU A 61 -13.96 3.40 -8.95
C GLU A 61 -13.00 4.21 -8.07
N MET A 62 -12.35 3.56 -7.10
CA MET A 62 -11.34 4.18 -6.24
C MET A 62 -10.19 4.78 -7.06
N MET A 63 -9.64 4.01 -8.00
CA MET A 63 -8.55 4.48 -8.86
C MET A 63 -8.99 5.65 -9.74
N LEU A 64 -10.22 5.59 -10.28
CA LEU A 64 -10.77 6.69 -11.08
C LEU A 64 -10.94 7.96 -10.24
N ARG A 65 -11.47 7.86 -9.02
CA ARG A 65 -11.69 8.99 -8.10
C ARG A 65 -10.38 9.63 -7.64
N LEU A 66 -9.38 8.82 -7.27
CA LEU A 66 -8.12 9.31 -6.72
C LEU A 66 -7.15 9.84 -7.78
N THR A 67 -7.15 9.23 -8.97
CA THR A 67 -6.11 9.50 -10.00
C THR A 67 -6.68 10.05 -11.31
N GLY A 68 -8.01 10.10 -11.46
CA GLY A 68 -8.68 10.43 -12.73
C GLY A 68 -8.50 9.37 -13.83
N THR A 69 -7.88 8.23 -13.51
CA THR A 69 -7.49 7.23 -14.50
C THR A 69 -8.37 5.98 -14.41
N ASP A 70 -9.08 5.67 -15.50
CA ASP A 70 -9.82 4.41 -15.64
C ASP A 70 -8.83 3.26 -15.96
N ILE A 71 -8.54 2.45 -14.95
CA ILE A 71 -7.64 1.29 -15.09
C ILE A 71 -8.19 0.18 -15.99
N LYS A 72 -9.47 0.23 -16.38
CA LYS A 72 -10.02 -0.67 -17.40
C LYS A 72 -9.77 -0.16 -18.82
N ARG A 73 -9.21 1.04 -19.03
CA ARG A 73 -8.86 1.53 -20.37
C ARG A 73 -7.40 1.23 -20.69
N CYS A 74 -7.14 0.86 -21.94
CA CYS A 74 -5.78 0.68 -22.42
C CYS A 74 -5.01 2.02 -22.38
N SER A 75 -3.87 2.05 -21.69
CA SER A 75 -3.03 3.24 -21.56
C SER A 75 -2.48 3.76 -22.90
N LYS A 76 -2.34 2.87 -23.90
CA LYS A 76 -1.80 3.23 -25.22
C LYS A 76 -2.84 3.86 -26.14
N CYS A 77 -3.99 3.20 -26.31
CA CYS A 77 -5.00 3.65 -27.29
C CYS A 77 -6.18 4.41 -26.67
N LYS A 78 -6.39 4.33 -25.35
CA LYS A 78 -7.49 4.93 -24.57
C LYS A 78 -8.91 4.56 -24.99
N LYS A 79 -9.08 3.82 -26.09
CA LYS A 79 -10.37 3.36 -26.64
C LYS A 79 -10.69 1.92 -26.23
N GLY A 80 -9.68 1.05 -26.19
CA GLY A 80 -9.84 -0.37 -25.85
C GLY A 80 -10.09 -0.57 -24.36
N ARG A 81 -10.98 -1.53 -24.02
CA ARG A 81 -11.27 -1.94 -22.65
C ARG A 81 -10.48 -3.19 -22.29
N MET A 82 -9.68 -3.12 -21.24
CA MET A 82 -8.94 -4.24 -20.67
C MET A 82 -9.90 -5.13 -19.90
N VAL A 83 -9.75 -6.44 -20.10
CA VAL A 83 -10.49 -7.49 -19.40
C VAL A 83 -9.51 -8.34 -18.61
N GLN A 84 -9.92 -8.81 -17.44
CA GLN A 84 -9.15 -9.76 -16.66
C GLN A 84 -9.13 -11.09 -17.41
N LEU A 85 -7.94 -11.59 -17.75
CA LEU A 85 -7.79 -12.86 -18.47
C LEU A 85 -7.69 -14.05 -17.52
N TYR A 86 -6.84 -13.96 -16.51
CA TYR A 86 -6.68 -14.98 -15.48
C TYR A 86 -6.05 -14.36 -14.23
N GLU A 87 -6.30 -14.99 -13.08
CA GLU A 87 -5.64 -14.65 -11.83
C GLU A 87 -4.29 -15.38 -11.77
N LEU A 88 -3.22 -14.63 -11.51
CA LEU A 88 -1.89 -15.20 -11.28
C LEU A 88 -1.79 -15.63 -9.83
N LEU A 89 -2.03 -16.91 -9.57
CA LEU A 89 -1.78 -17.47 -8.24
C LEU A 89 -0.26 -17.57 -7.99
N PRO A 90 0.20 -17.32 -6.75
CA PRO A 90 1.60 -17.51 -6.39
C PRO A 90 2.06 -18.94 -6.71
N LYS A 91 3.19 -19.09 -7.41
CA LYS A 91 3.72 -20.42 -7.76
C LYS A 91 4.30 -21.20 -6.57
N HIS A 92 4.54 -20.54 -5.44
CA HIS A 92 4.98 -21.16 -4.19
C HIS A 92 3.80 -21.26 -3.22
N PHE A 93 3.03 -22.34 -3.32
CA PHE A 93 1.95 -22.66 -2.37
C PHE A 93 2.44 -23.35 -1.08
N ASP A 94 3.74 -23.68 -0.98
CA ASP A 94 4.29 -24.42 0.17
C ASP A 94 4.68 -23.53 1.36
N TYR A 95 4.55 -22.20 1.24
CA TYR A 95 4.59 -21.36 2.44
C TYR A 95 3.26 -21.55 3.16
N ILE A 96 3.30 -22.23 4.30
CA ILE A 96 2.21 -22.25 5.29
C ILE A 96 1.81 -20.80 5.53
N VAL A 97 0.70 -20.36 4.92
CA VAL A 97 0.04 -19.11 5.30
C VAL A 97 -0.65 -19.45 6.62
N PRO A 98 -0.16 -18.97 7.79
CA PRO A 98 -0.88 -19.20 9.01
C PRO A 98 -2.28 -18.62 8.81
N ALA A 99 -3.31 -19.45 9.01
CA ALA A 99 -4.68 -18.98 9.05
C ALA A 99 -4.71 -17.74 9.95
N LYS A 100 -5.25 -16.62 9.45
CA LYS A 100 -5.42 -15.38 10.22
C LYS A 100 -5.94 -15.77 11.60
N ALA A 101 -5.08 -15.71 12.62
CA ALA A 101 -5.53 -15.85 13.98
C ALA A 101 -6.53 -14.71 14.20
N LYS A 102 -7.78 -15.06 14.55
CA LYS A 102 -8.74 -14.07 15.05
C LYS A 102 -8.01 -13.35 16.19
N GLU A 103 -7.82 -12.05 16.01
CA GLU A 103 -7.17 -11.19 16.98
C GLU A 103 -7.86 -11.35 18.34
N ILE A 104 -7.13 -11.92 19.30
CA ILE A 104 -7.27 -11.56 20.70
C ILE A 104 -5.89 -11.05 21.10
N CYS A 105 -5.61 -9.78 20.78
CA CYS A 105 -4.54 -9.08 21.47
C CYS A 105 -5.06 -8.69 22.87
N ASN A 106 -5.04 -9.64 23.80
CA ASN A 106 -5.03 -9.34 25.22
C ASN A 106 -3.57 -9.06 25.61
N THR A 107 -3.22 -7.80 25.77
CA THR A 107 -2.00 -7.40 26.47
C THR A 107 -2.43 -6.69 27.75
N SER A 108 -2.44 -7.46 28.85
CA SER A 108 -2.26 -6.91 30.20
C SER A 108 -0.89 -6.26 30.35
#